data_AF-A0A815UAH6-F1
#
_entry.id   AF-A0A815UAH6-F1
#
_cell.length_a   1.000
_cell.length_b   1.000
_cell.length_c   1.000
_cell.angle_alpha   90.00
_cell.angle_beta   90.00
_cell.angle_gamma   90.00
#
_symmetry.space_group_name_H-M   'P 1'
#
loop_
_entity.id
_entity.type
_entity.pdbx_description
1 polymer ?
#
loop_
_entity_poly.entity_id
_entity_poly.type
_entity_poly.pdbx_seq_one_letter_code
_entity_poly.pdbx_strand_id
1 'polypeptide(L)'
;MRKVYFDAKPSLLITFDDITNITNTSGVPVPNGYGGLNWENVLVLNGLNTSNPTSGYRTGVVSPPYLAFDGWGSPMAITNAATNTFTINSFYSCAVWYDNVTLEITGTREGTTLYT
;
A
#
# COMPACT_ATOMS: atom_id res chain seq x y z
N MET A 1 8.08 -31.27 -30.96
CA MET A 1 8.65 -30.38 -29.92
C MET A 1 7.52 -29.50 -29.40
N ARG A 2 7.16 -29.58 -28.12
CA ARG A 2 6.07 -28.79 -27.52
C ARG A 2 6.67 -27.55 -26.90
N LYS A 3 6.35 -26.36 -27.43
CA LYS A 3 6.69 -25.09 -26.78
C LYS A 3 5.96 -25.03 -25.45
N VAL A 4 6.71 -25.00 -24.35
CA VAL A 4 6.18 -24.73 -23.02
C VAL A 4 6.36 -23.23 -22.81
N TYR A 5 5.25 -22.50 -22.69
CA TYR A 5 5.28 -21.10 -22.29
C TYR A 5 5.22 -21.07 -20.76
N PHE A 6 6.24 -20.50 -20.14
CA PHE A 6 6.14 -20.05 -18.75
C PHE A 6 5.46 -18.69 -18.80
N ASP A 7 4.17 -18.64 -18.50
CA ASP A 7 3.46 -17.36 -18.39
C ASP A 7 4.02 -16.62 -17.18
N ALA A 8 4.76 -15.54 -17.42
CA ALA A 8 5.08 -14.58 -16.37
C ALA A 8 3.77 -13.92 -15.94
N LYS A 9 3.40 -14.04 -14.66
CA LYS A 9 2.26 -13.30 -14.13
C LYS A 9 2.52 -11.79 -14.31
N PRO A 10 1.61 -11.02 -14.93
CA PRO A 10 1.82 -9.60 -15.13
C PRO A 10 1.92 -8.87 -13.78
N SER A 11 2.86 -7.94 -13.67
CA SER A 11 2.96 -7.05 -12.52
C SER A 11 1.83 -6.03 -12.56
N LEU A 12 1.13 -5.86 -11.45
CA LEU A 12 0.08 -4.86 -11.29
C LEU A 12 0.67 -3.60 -10.62
N LEU A 13 0.44 -2.43 -11.23
CA LEU A 13 0.70 -1.14 -10.59
C LEU A 13 -0.51 -0.76 -9.73
N ILE A 14 -0.26 -0.30 -8.51
CA ILE A 14 -1.29 0.11 -7.55
C ILE A 14 -1.09 1.60 -7.24
N THR A 15 -2.10 2.43 -7.51
CA THR A 15 -2.00 3.91 -7.32
C THR A 15 -3.14 4.52 -6.48
N PHE A 16 -4.16 3.75 -6.08
CA PHE A 16 -5.31 4.21 -5.28
C PHE A 16 -6.19 5.32 -5.90
N ASP A 17 -5.86 5.77 -7.12
CA ASP A 17 -6.53 6.88 -7.83
C ASP A 17 -8.02 6.59 -8.16
N ASP A 18 -8.39 5.33 -8.25
CA ASP A 18 -9.72 4.83 -8.53
C ASP A 18 -10.61 4.69 -7.27
N ILE A 19 -10.09 5.00 -6.08
CA ILE A 19 -10.90 5.05 -4.85
C ILE A 19 -11.61 6.42 -4.78
N THR A 20 -12.90 6.44 -5.10
CA THR A 20 -13.66 7.70 -5.28
C THR A 20 -14.43 8.17 -4.04
N ASN A 21 -14.52 7.37 -2.98
CA ASN A 21 -15.29 7.68 -1.77
C ASN A 21 -14.49 8.46 -0.70
N ILE A 22 -13.35 9.04 -1.07
CA ILE A 22 -12.49 9.82 -0.19
C ILE A 22 -13.15 11.19 0.08
N THR A 23 -13.89 11.29 1.18
CA THR A 23 -14.72 12.47 1.50
C THR A 23 -14.19 13.31 2.65
N ASN A 24 -13.12 12.89 3.32
CA ASN A 24 -12.59 13.57 4.51
C ASN A 24 -11.05 13.59 4.52
N THR A 25 -10.48 14.43 5.38
CA THR A 25 -9.03 14.62 5.54
C THR A 25 -8.36 13.55 6.40
N SER A 26 -9.13 12.68 7.06
CA SER A 26 -8.65 11.57 7.89
C SER A 26 -8.45 10.28 7.09
N GLY A 27 -8.86 10.26 5.83
CA GLY A 27 -8.81 9.10 4.95
C GLY A 27 -9.98 8.13 5.10
N VAL A 28 -10.02 7.19 4.17
CA VAL A 28 -10.98 6.07 4.15
C VAL A 28 -10.22 4.74 4.04
N PRO A 29 -10.73 3.64 4.59
CA PRO A 29 -10.07 2.34 4.45
C PRO A 29 -9.95 1.91 2.99
N VAL A 30 -8.79 1.34 2.62
CA VAL A 30 -8.63 0.66 1.34
C VAL A 30 -9.50 -0.60 1.34
N PRO A 31 -10.38 -0.81 0.34
CA PRO A 31 -11.25 -1.98 0.31
C PRO A 31 -10.46 -3.28 0.15
N ASN A 32 -10.86 -4.33 0.87
CA ASN A 32 -10.36 -5.67 0.59
C ASN A 32 -10.73 -6.13 -0.82
N GLY A 33 -9.78 -6.79 -1.49
CA GLY A 33 -9.85 -7.14 -2.91
C GLY A 33 -9.26 -6.08 -3.84
N TYR A 34 -8.95 -4.87 -3.34
CA TYR A 34 -8.29 -3.84 -4.14
C TYR A 34 -6.92 -4.33 -4.64
N GLY A 35 -6.70 -4.27 -5.95
CA GLY A 35 -5.50 -4.84 -6.59
C GLY A 35 -5.35 -6.36 -6.41
N GLY A 36 -6.42 -7.08 -6.04
CA GLY A 36 -6.36 -8.52 -5.71
C GLY A 36 -5.75 -8.84 -4.35
N LEU A 37 -5.61 -7.83 -3.48
CA LEU A 37 -5.01 -7.93 -2.15
C LEU A 37 -6.02 -7.53 -1.07
N ASN A 38 -5.77 -7.99 0.16
CA ASN A 38 -6.46 -7.50 1.35
C ASN A 38 -5.55 -6.51 2.08
N TRP A 39 -6.17 -5.52 2.68
CA TRP A 39 -5.52 -4.35 3.25
C TRP A 39 -6.00 -4.17 4.68
N GLU A 40 -5.08 -4.29 5.63
CA GLU A 40 -5.36 -4.16 7.05
C GLU A 40 -4.66 -2.92 7.61
N ASN A 41 -5.43 -2.07 8.27
CA ASN A 41 -4.97 -0.78 8.79
C ASN A 41 -4.31 0.14 7.73
N VAL A 42 -4.80 0.05 6.48
CA VAL A 42 -4.38 0.93 5.39
C VAL A 42 -5.51 1.87 5.04
N LEU A 43 -5.25 3.17 5.20
CA LEU A 43 -6.15 4.24 4.81
C LEU A 43 -5.62 4.91 3.54
N VAL A 44 -6.52 5.47 2.75
CA VAL A 44 -6.20 6.33 1.61
C VAL A 44 -6.80 7.72 1.82
N LEU A 45 -6.03 8.76 1.50
CA LEU A 45 -6.49 10.16 1.54
C LEU A 45 -5.91 10.99 0.40
N ASN A 46 -6.47 12.19 0.23
CA ASN A 46 -5.91 13.21 -0.67
C ASN A 46 -4.73 13.91 0.01
N GLY A 47 -3.51 13.53 -0.37
CA GLY A 47 -2.29 14.10 0.22
C GLY A 47 -2.07 15.58 -0.12
N LEU A 48 -2.76 16.07 -1.16
CA LEU A 48 -2.73 17.47 -1.56
C LEU A 48 -3.80 18.31 -0.83
N ASN A 49 -4.74 17.68 -0.12
CA ASN A 49 -5.82 18.33 0.61
C ASN A 49 -5.96 17.74 2.03
N THR A 50 -4.93 17.95 2.85
CA THR A 50 -4.88 17.50 4.25
C THR A 50 -5.05 18.67 5.21
N SER A 51 -5.45 18.38 6.46
CA SER A 51 -5.60 19.40 7.50
C SER A 51 -4.27 20.05 7.92
N ASN A 52 -3.16 19.33 7.75
CA ASN A 52 -1.82 19.83 8.01
C ASN A 52 -0.98 19.87 6.71
N PRO A 53 -0.85 21.03 6.05
CA PRO A 53 -0.16 21.14 4.76
C PRO A 53 1.37 20.96 4.86
N THR A 54 1.94 20.98 6.06
CA THR A 54 3.37 20.73 6.29
C THR A 54 3.67 19.28 6.66
N SER A 55 2.65 18.42 6.77
CA SER A 55 2.85 16.99 6.98
C SER A 55 3.49 16.32 5.75
N GLY A 56 4.13 15.19 5.97
CA GLY A 56 4.73 14.39 4.90
C GLY A 56 3.71 13.78 3.94
N TYR A 57 2.40 13.88 4.22
CA TYR A 57 1.37 13.47 3.25
C TYR A 57 1.55 14.16 1.90
N ARG A 58 1.86 15.46 1.89
CA ARG A 58 1.97 16.21 0.63
C ARG A 58 3.20 15.81 -0.19
N THR A 59 4.31 15.50 0.48
CA THR A 59 5.56 15.06 -0.16
C THR A 59 5.53 13.58 -0.53
N GLY A 60 4.70 12.77 0.14
CA GLY A 60 4.51 11.35 -0.14
C GLY A 60 3.64 11.02 -1.35
N VAL A 61 2.95 12.01 -1.93
CA VAL A 61 2.19 11.81 -3.16
C VAL A 61 3.14 11.62 -4.35
N VAL A 62 3.25 10.38 -4.82
CA VAL A 62 4.03 10.03 -6.02
C VAL A 62 3.15 10.05 -7.27
N SER A 63 1.96 9.45 -7.19
CA SER A 63 0.89 9.54 -8.20
C SER A 63 -0.25 10.38 -7.64
N PRO A 64 -0.39 11.65 -8.06
CA PRO A 64 -1.45 12.50 -7.54
C PRO A 64 -2.85 12.02 -7.89
N PRO A 65 -3.85 12.22 -6.99
CA PRO A 65 -3.76 13.00 -5.75
C PRO A 65 -3.68 12.15 -4.47
N TYR A 66 -3.85 10.83 -4.57
CA TYR A 66 -4.08 9.97 -3.41
C TYR A 66 -2.82 9.20 -2.99
N LEU A 67 -2.73 8.91 -1.70
CA LEU A 67 -1.70 8.04 -1.14
C LEU A 67 -2.30 7.13 -0.07
N ALA A 68 -1.69 5.97 0.12
CA ALA A 68 -2.02 5.06 1.21
C ALA A 68 -1.06 5.24 2.38
N PHE A 69 -1.57 5.11 3.60
CA PHE A 69 -0.81 5.28 4.83
C PHE A 69 -1.31 4.34 5.93
N ASP A 70 -0.47 4.13 6.94
CA ASP A 70 -0.80 3.36 8.13
C ASP A 70 -1.79 4.14 9.00
N GLY A 71 -2.88 3.48 9.39
CA GLY A 71 -3.84 4.11 10.28
C GLY A 71 -3.23 4.37 11.66
N TRP A 72 -3.19 5.65 12.05
CA TRP A 72 -2.89 6.11 13.41
C TRP A 72 -1.56 5.62 14.00
N GLY A 73 -0.53 5.38 13.18
CA GLY A 73 0.79 4.92 13.67
C GLY A 73 0.84 3.45 14.06
N SER A 74 -0.22 2.68 13.77
CA SER A 74 -0.25 1.24 14.03
C SER A 74 0.27 0.48 12.80
N PRO A 75 0.90 -0.71 12.96
CA PRO A 75 1.36 -1.49 11.82
C PRO A 75 0.25 -1.74 10.80
N MET A 76 0.60 -1.71 9.52
CA MET A 76 -0.29 -2.09 8.42
C MET A 76 0.10 -3.46 7.86
N ALA A 77 -0.86 -4.17 7.27
CA ALA A 77 -0.58 -5.43 6.59
C ALA A 77 -1.26 -5.51 5.22
N ILE A 78 -0.55 -6.15 4.29
CA ILE A 78 -1.02 -6.49 2.96
C ILE A 78 -0.99 -8.01 2.86
N THR A 79 -2.13 -8.63 2.56
CA THR A 79 -2.21 -10.09 2.45
C THR A 79 -2.88 -10.52 1.15
N ASN A 80 -2.58 -11.73 0.70
CA ASN A 80 -3.23 -12.34 -0.46
C ASN A 80 -3.96 -13.60 -0.02
N ALA A 81 -5.29 -13.53 0.02
CA ALA A 81 -6.13 -14.67 0.39
C ALA A 81 -6.34 -15.68 -0.75
N ALA A 82 -6.04 -15.31 -2.00
CA ALA A 82 -6.40 -16.10 -3.18
C ALA A 82 -5.28 -17.01 -3.69
N THR A 83 -4.00 -16.61 -3.59
CA THR A 83 -2.86 -17.34 -4.21
C THR A 83 -1.70 -17.69 -3.25
N ASN A 84 -1.90 -17.57 -1.94
CA ASN A 84 -0.94 -17.82 -0.84
C ASN A 84 0.40 -17.05 -0.88
N THR A 85 0.71 -16.34 -1.97
CA THR A 85 1.92 -15.53 -2.12
C THR A 85 1.68 -14.36 -3.08
N PHE A 86 2.43 -13.30 -2.89
CA PHE A 86 2.59 -12.18 -3.83
C PHE A 86 4.03 -11.65 -3.72
N THR A 87 4.45 -10.87 -4.71
CA THR A 87 5.78 -10.24 -4.72
C THR A 87 5.59 -8.73 -4.86
N ILE A 88 6.24 -7.98 -3.97
CA ILE A 88 6.40 -6.53 -4.12
C ILE A 88 7.69 -6.30 -4.89
N ASN A 89 7.58 -5.89 -6.15
CA ASN A 89 8.77 -5.60 -6.97
C ASN A 89 9.45 -4.28 -6.55
N SER A 90 8.64 -3.29 -6.19
CA SER A 90 9.07 -1.96 -5.75
C SER A 90 7.90 -1.24 -5.08
N PHE A 91 8.20 -0.29 -4.20
CA PHE A 91 7.21 0.64 -3.65
C PHE A 91 7.90 1.98 -3.30
N TYR A 92 7.10 3.01 -3.09
CA TYR A 92 7.55 4.30 -2.58
C TYR A 92 6.94 4.53 -1.20
N SER A 93 7.72 5.06 -0.27
CA SER A 93 7.28 5.40 1.08
C SER A 93 7.98 6.66 1.57
N CYS A 94 7.31 7.40 2.45
CA CYS A 94 7.89 8.52 3.18
C CYS A 94 7.36 8.54 4.61
N ALA A 95 8.04 9.28 5.47
CA ALA A 95 7.52 9.58 6.80
C ALA A 95 6.49 10.71 6.73
N VAL A 96 5.44 10.63 7.56
CA VAL A 96 4.35 11.62 7.56
C VAL A 96 4.44 12.61 8.72
N TRP A 97 4.66 12.10 9.94
CA TRP A 97 4.58 12.91 11.16
C TRP A 97 5.93 13.19 11.81
N TYR A 98 6.86 12.24 11.69
CA TYR A 98 8.18 12.32 12.31
C TYR A 98 9.24 12.09 11.25
N ASP A 99 10.30 12.89 11.28
CA ASP A 99 11.46 12.67 10.43
C ASP A 99 12.34 11.54 10.97
N ASN A 100 13.19 10.99 10.12
CA ASN A 100 14.20 9.98 10.48
C ASN A 100 13.63 8.71 11.14
N VAL A 101 12.43 8.30 10.73
CA VAL A 101 11.84 7.01 11.14
C VAL A 101 12.33 5.87 10.26
N THR A 102 12.40 4.67 10.84
CA THR A 102 12.73 3.44 10.12
C THR A 102 11.46 2.75 9.65
N LEU A 103 11.42 2.34 8.39
CA LEU A 103 10.40 1.44 7.86
C LEU A 103 10.89 -0.01 7.99
N GLU A 104 10.15 -0.84 8.69
CA GLU A 104 10.39 -2.28 8.81
C GLU A 104 9.31 -3.05 8.03
N ILE A 105 9.72 -4.06 7.27
CA ILE A 105 8.82 -4.89 6.46
C ILE A 105 9.13 -6.35 6.75
N THR A 106 8.17 -7.05 7.34
CA THR A 106 8.26 -8.49 7.54
C THR A 106 7.37 -9.22 6.53
N GLY A 107 7.98 -10.12 5.75
CA GLY A 107 7.23 -11.01 4.85
C GLY A 107 6.97 -12.36 5.51
N THR A 108 5.70 -12.78 5.61
CA THR A 108 5.33 -14.07 6.20
C THR A 108 4.52 -14.94 5.25
N ARG A 109 4.57 -16.25 5.46
CA ARG A 109 3.72 -17.24 4.80
C ARG A 109 3.30 -18.30 5.81
N GLU A 110 1.99 -18.49 5.96
CA GLU A 110 1.43 -19.53 6.84
C GLU A 110 2.01 -19.46 8.28
N GLY A 111 2.20 -18.24 8.80
CA GLY A 111 2.77 -18.00 10.14
C GLY A 111 4.30 -18.06 10.24
N THR A 112 5.00 -18.36 9.15
CA THR A 112 6.48 -18.40 9.09
C THR A 112 7.04 -17.13 8.45
N THR A 113 8.04 -16.50 9.07
CA THR A 113 8.77 -15.37 8.47
C THR A 113 9.72 -15.85 7.37
N LEU A 114 9.65 -15.19 6.21
CA LEU A 114 10.49 -15.45 5.03
C LEU A 114 11.45 -14.29 4.73
N TYR A 115 11.09 -13.06 5.10
CA TYR A 115 11.87 -11.84 4.82
C TYR A 115 11.79 -10.86 6.00
N THR A 116 12.89 -10.14 6.25
CA THR A 116 13.06 -9.04 7.22
C THR A 116 13.92 -7.96 6.61
#